data_AF-A0A7C1J629-F1
#
_entry.id   AF-A0A7C1J629-F1
#
_cell.length_a   1.000
_cell.length_b   1.000
_cell.length_c   1.000
_cell.angle_alpha   90.00
_cell.angle_beta   90.00
_cell.angle_gamma   90.00
#
_symmetry.space_group_name_H-M   'P 1'
#
loop_
_entity.id
_entity.type
_entity.pdbx_description
1 polymer ?
#
loop_
_entity_poly.entity_id
_entity_poly.type
_entity_poly.pdbx_seq_one_letter_code
_entity_poly.pdbx_strand_id
1 'polypeptide(L)'
;MPPQDSCCGWSGNNDKEGGSLLKRVLLISFVLALSAGSGFAILPGPIKDFYTPRPGDTTAVVFGTRGLQEKAIKNLELLAYRNAYYLKQKDPSRAIQVFEDTAFPAQLFGRRSLVLMGTPKSNSLIGEWRQLFPFLLRDSRFNISGRKLYQGEDLTLSAVFPNPLNNDRYVYLLVGSESWAQPSLADWPGDYDYYVAQRHSFWGWHLSRGKFQKNSSAWSQELVEYERSPQDTVTLVALVYPHGRVWYPARWEEDSLWKVPLTDRIRLLEGMQNLFTVFKRSLGLHVYGSVDFQLSDRYPAPSAYDPFGRVFLRAHPDQMDSTVFLSWGSPLARVLFPCADAPLDWELFAHRYLLTQNYFKQAGKVPHELRLAAGGRRWAEVLTEGDSTYLLLLAQMMDRGLGGKIGEVLDSVTDRGKRYSFKMSEFTDVLVRIVQDTQILRLARLPLRPSPYERKPAFDLGLENIKEMFLSEKVAVARIGGKSAAFAAGLRKGDRIVSVDGFPTDRNRSRAYLAWTLKKKGQTLKLVIDRKGVRRTLVIPVG
;
A
#
# COMPACT_ATOMS: atom_id res chain seq x y z
N MET A 1 -75.66 2.49 -23.96
CA MET A 1 -74.60 2.17 -24.93
C MET A 1 -73.31 1.99 -24.15
N PRO A 2 -72.79 0.76 -24.01
CA PRO A 2 -71.67 0.47 -23.12
C PRO A 2 -70.33 0.63 -23.85
N PRO A 3 -69.23 0.99 -23.16
CA PRO A 3 -67.89 0.83 -23.68
C PRO A 3 -67.33 -0.55 -23.33
N GLN A 4 -66.42 -0.97 -24.20
CA GLN A 4 -65.91 -2.32 -24.41
C GLN A 4 -64.99 -2.84 -23.29
N ASP A 5 -65.13 -4.14 -23.07
CA ASP A 5 -64.18 -5.03 -22.40
C ASP A 5 -62.81 -5.02 -23.11
N SER A 6 -61.74 -4.88 -22.33
CA SER A 6 -60.39 -5.26 -22.75
C SER A 6 -59.83 -6.30 -21.80
N CYS A 7 -59.59 -7.48 -22.36
CA CYS A 7 -59.23 -8.71 -21.69
C CYS A 7 -57.87 -8.69 -20.97
N CYS A 8 -57.87 -9.48 -19.90
CA CYS A 8 -56.81 -10.10 -19.14
C CYS A 8 -55.47 -10.38 -19.86
N GLY A 9 -54.39 -10.06 -19.17
CA GLY A 9 -53.03 -10.50 -19.44
C GLY A 9 -52.12 -10.31 -18.22
N TRP A 10 -52.51 -10.85 -17.05
CA TRP A 10 -51.71 -10.80 -15.83
C TRP A 10 -50.83 -12.06 -15.76
N SER A 11 -49.56 -11.94 -16.13
CA SER A 11 -48.56 -13.00 -15.93
C SER A 11 -48.11 -12.98 -14.46
N GLY A 12 -48.61 -13.92 -13.68
CA GLY A 12 -48.15 -14.17 -12.31
C GLY A 12 -46.74 -14.73 -12.30
N ASN A 13 -45.81 -14.01 -11.67
CA ASN A 13 -44.51 -14.56 -11.27
C ASN A 13 -43.93 -13.69 -10.15
N ASN A 14 -44.43 -13.81 -8.90
CA ASN A 14 -43.86 -13.07 -7.77
C ASN A 14 -44.06 -13.70 -6.36
N ASP A 15 -44.21 -15.02 -6.24
CA ASP A 15 -44.46 -15.67 -4.93
C ASP A 15 -43.29 -16.51 -4.35
N LYS A 16 -42.07 -16.43 -4.89
CA LYS A 16 -40.95 -17.27 -4.41
C LYS A 16 -39.96 -16.63 -3.43
N GLU A 17 -40.01 -15.33 -3.16
CA GLU A 17 -39.04 -14.68 -2.25
C GLU A 17 -39.53 -14.49 -0.80
N GLY A 18 -40.85 -14.45 -0.55
CA GLY A 18 -41.40 -14.20 0.78
C GLY A 18 -41.12 -15.28 1.84
N GLY A 19 -40.99 -16.54 1.43
CA GLY A 19 -40.78 -17.67 2.35
C GLY A 19 -39.37 -17.76 2.96
N SER A 20 -38.37 -17.13 2.34
CA SER A 20 -36.98 -17.17 2.82
C SER A 20 -36.77 -16.21 4.00
N LEU A 21 -37.38 -15.04 3.98
CA LEU A 21 -37.18 -14.02 5.01
C LEU A 21 -37.85 -14.41 6.34
N LEU A 22 -39.07 -14.95 6.28
CA LEU A 22 -39.83 -15.35 7.47
C LEU A 22 -39.15 -16.51 8.23
N LYS A 23 -38.62 -17.51 7.51
CA LYS A 23 -37.83 -18.61 8.10
C LYS A 23 -36.54 -18.11 8.74
N ARG A 24 -35.92 -17.05 8.20
CA ARG A 24 -34.68 -16.46 8.73
C ARG A 24 -34.92 -15.62 9.98
N VAL A 25 -36.00 -14.83 10.03
CA VAL A 25 -36.37 -14.05 11.22
C VAL A 25 -36.75 -14.96 12.40
N LEU A 26 -37.43 -16.08 12.11
CA LEU A 26 -37.73 -17.11 13.12
C LEU A 26 -36.47 -17.78 13.66
N LEU A 27 -35.47 -18.08 12.80
CA LEU A 27 -34.23 -18.71 13.23
C LEU A 27 -33.43 -17.81 14.19
N ILE A 28 -33.31 -16.51 13.88
CA ILE A 28 -32.58 -15.55 14.74
C ILE A 28 -33.28 -15.38 16.09
N SER A 29 -34.61 -15.26 16.09
CA SER A 29 -35.39 -15.10 17.32
C SER A 29 -35.35 -16.36 18.20
N PHE A 30 -35.33 -17.55 17.59
CA PHE A 30 -35.27 -18.83 18.29
C PHE A 30 -33.88 -19.09 18.91
N VAL A 31 -32.80 -18.72 18.21
CA VAL A 31 -31.42 -18.82 18.74
C VAL A 31 -31.21 -17.90 19.94
N LEU A 32 -31.78 -16.69 19.93
CA LEU A 32 -31.72 -15.77 21.07
C LEU A 32 -32.51 -16.28 22.28
N ALA A 33 -33.60 -17.04 22.09
CA ALA A 33 -34.41 -17.57 23.18
C ALA A 33 -33.77 -18.78 23.88
N LEU A 34 -33.02 -19.63 23.16
CA LEU A 34 -32.40 -20.85 23.73
C LEU A 34 -31.13 -20.59 24.54
N SER A 35 -30.52 -19.41 24.44
CA SER A 35 -29.24 -19.10 25.11
C SER A 35 -29.38 -18.60 26.55
N ALA A 36 -30.60 -18.42 27.08
CA ALA A 36 -30.84 -17.82 28.39
C ALA A 36 -30.80 -18.81 29.59
N GLY A 37 -30.64 -20.12 29.38
CA GLY A 37 -30.90 -21.14 30.42
C GLY A 37 -29.72 -21.90 31.01
N SER A 38 -28.52 -21.84 30.44
CA SER A 38 -27.36 -22.61 30.90
C SER A 38 -26.18 -21.69 31.17
N GLY A 39 -25.51 -21.88 32.32
CA GLY A 39 -24.33 -21.12 32.74
C GLY A 39 -23.12 -21.37 31.83
N PHE A 40 -23.18 -20.86 30.60
CA PHE A 40 -22.09 -20.93 29.64
C PHE A 40 -20.90 -20.14 30.14
N ALA A 41 -19.71 -20.70 29.95
CA ALA A 41 -18.47 -20.01 30.26
C ALA A 41 -18.34 -18.81 29.34
N ILE A 42 -18.38 -17.60 29.89
CA ILE A 42 -18.18 -16.37 29.11
C ILE A 42 -16.76 -16.40 28.55
N LEU A 43 -16.65 -16.41 27.23
CA LEU A 43 -15.35 -16.39 26.57
C LEU A 43 -14.60 -15.10 26.94
N PRO A 44 -13.36 -15.21 27.46
CA PRO A 44 -12.62 -14.07 28.02
C PRO A 44 -12.34 -12.97 27.01
N GLY A 45 -12.16 -13.30 25.73
CA GLY A 45 -12.46 -12.42 24.61
C GLY A 45 -11.36 -11.58 23.95
N PRO A 46 -10.14 -11.36 24.44
CA PRO A 46 -9.12 -10.78 23.59
C PRO A 46 -8.72 -11.75 22.46
N ILE A 47 -8.26 -11.20 21.34
CA ILE A 47 -7.79 -11.94 20.16
C ILE A 47 -6.74 -12.99 20.53
N LYS A 48 -5.84 -12.71 21.49
CA LYS A 48 -4.88 -13.71 21.99
C LYS A 48 -5.52 -15.02 22.46
N ASP A 49 -6.73 -14.98 23.02
CA ASP A 49 -7.39 -16.16 23.58
C ASP A 49 -7.93 -17.10 22.50
N PHE A 50 -8.09 -16.61 21.27
CA PHE A 50 -8.38 -17.44 20.11
C PHE A 50 -7.22 -18.40 19.82
N TYR A 51 -5.98 -17.97 20.06
CA TYR A 51 -4.78 -18.76 19.81
C TYR A 51 -4.42 -19.70 20.95
N THR A 52 -5.02 -19.51 22.14
CA THR A 52 -4.79 -20.41 23.27
C THR A 52 -5.32 -21.81 22.95
N PRO A 53 -4.48 -22.86 23.01
CA PRO A 53 -4.91 -24.22 22.77
C PRO A 53 -6.04 -24.62 23.72
N ARG A 54 -7.06 -25.30 23.18
CA ARG A 54 -8.16 -25.86 23.96
C ARG A 54 -8.39 -27.30 23.51
N PRO A 55 -8.43 -28.28 24.43
CA PRO A 55 -8.66 -29.67 24.06
C PRO A 55 -9.94 -29.84 23.23
N GLY A 56 -9.82 -30.50 22.08
CA GLY A 56 -10.93 -30.71 21.16
C GLY A 56 -11.41 -29.46 20.42
N ASP A 57 -10.62 -28.38 20.40
CA ASP A 57 -10.95 -27.23 19.58
C ASP A 57 -10.77 -27.54 18.10
N THR A 58 -11.82 -27.24 17.34
CA THR A 58 -11.84 -27.41 15.89
C THR A 58 -12.14 -26.06 15.29
N THR A 59 -11.39 -25.70 14.24
CA THR A 59 -11.49 -24.40 13.59
C THR A 59 -11.79 -24.58 12.11
N ALA A 60 -12.65 -23.73 11.57
CA ALA A 60 -12.82 -23.58 10.14
C ALA A 60 -12.37 -22.19 9.69
N VAL A 61 -11.54 -22.12 8.66
CA VAL A 61 -11.20 -20.86 7.98
C VAL A 61 -12.09 -20.77 6.75
N VAL A 62 -12.94 -19.76 6.69
CA VAL A 62 -13.95 -19.59 5.63
C VAL A 62 -13.68 -18.30 4.88
N PHE A 63 -13.38 -18.39 3.58
CA PHE A 63 -13.05 -17.24 2.75
C PHE A 63 -14.16 -16.94 1.73
N GLY A 64 -14.34 -15.66 1.43
CA GLY A 64 -15.38 -15.20 0.51
C GLY A 64 -15.04 -15.42 -0.96
N THR A 65 -16.01 -15.91 -1.73
CA THR A 65 -15.90 -16.15 -3.18
C THR A 65 -16.83 -15.26 -4.03
N ARG A 66 -17.85 -14.64 -3.42
CA ARG A 66 -18.93 -13.96 -4.15
C ARG A 66 -18.48 -12.67 -4.83
N GLY A 67 -18.88 -12.48 -6.08
CA GLY A 67 -18.63 -11.24 -6.83
C GLY A 67 -17.16 -10.92 -7.07
N LEU A 68 -16.25 -11.86 -6.79
CA LEU A 68 -14.82 -11.71 -7.00
C LEU A 68 -14.40 -12.34 -8.33
N GLN A 69 -13.36 -11.77 -8.94
CA GLN A 69 -12.69 -12.39 -10.08
C GLN A 69 -11.88 -13.60 -9.60
N GLU A 70 -11.70 -14.59 -10.47
CA GLU A 70 -10.96 -15.84 -10.18
C GLU A 70 -9.58 -15.58 -9.54
N LYS A 71 -8.84 -14.59 -10.04
CA LYS A 71 -7.53 -14.21 -9.47
C LYS A 71 -7.64 -13.74 -8.02
N ALA A 72 -8.68 -12.97 -7.68
CA ALA A 72 -8.91 -12.51 -6.32
C ALA A 72 -9.33 -13.67 -5.40
N ILE A 73 -10.14 -14.60 -5.90
CA ILE A 73 -10.52 -15.83 -5.18
C ILE A 73 -9.26 -16.64 -4.83
N LYS A 74 -8.39 -16.92 -5.80
CA LYS A 74 -7.12 -17.65 -5.58
C LYS A 74 -6.21 -16.97 -4.55
N ASN A 75 -6.16 -15.64 -4.57
CA ASN A 75 -5.37 -14.88 -3.58
C ASN A 75 -5.95 -15.02 -2.16
N LEU A 76 -7.28 -15.00 -2.01
CA LEU A 76 -7.94 -15.18 -0.71
C LEU A 76 -7.82 -16.60 -0.20
N GLU A 77 -7.96 -17.58 -1.08
CA GLU A 77 -7.75 -18.99 -0.80
C GLU A 77 -6.33 -19.22 -0.26
N LEU A 78 -5.30 -18.72 -0.97
CA LEU A 78 -3.91 -18.83 -0.51
C LEU A 78 -3.70 -18.18 0.87
N LEU A 79 -4.31 -17.02 1.11
CA LEU A 79 -4.25 -16.35 2.41
C LEU A 79 -4.96 -17.18 3.50
N ALA A 80 -6.10 -17.81 3.19
CA ALA A 80 -6.83 -18.68 4.09
C ALA A 80 -6.01 -19.91 4.48
N TYR A 81 -5.36 -20.56 3.51
CA TYR A 81 -4.43 -21.67 3.78
C TYR A 81 -3.23 -21.23 4.62
N ARG A 82 -2.67 -20.04 4.37
CA ARG A 82 -1.59 -19.48 5.20
C ARG A 82 -2.05 -19.25 6.65
N ASN A 83 -3.25 -18.71 6.84
CA ASN A 83 -3.84 -18.53 8.17
C ASN A 83 -4.10 -19.87 8.87
N ALA A 84 -4.63 -20.86 8.15
CA ALA A 84 -4.82 -22.21 8.68
C ALA A 84 -3.48 -22.85 9.11
N TYR A 85 -2.44 -22.71 8.28
CA TYR A 85 -1.09 -23.18 8.61
C TYR A 85 -0.52 -22.47 9.84
N TYR A 86 -0.68 -21.15 9.95
CA TYR A 86 -0.26 -20.38 11.12
C TYR A 86 -0.93 -20.87 12.42
N LEU A 87 -2.25 -21.10 12.38
CA LEU A 87 -2.97 -21.66 13.53
C LEU A 87 -2.48 -23.06 13.90
N LYS A 88 -2.18 -23.90 12.89
CA LYS A 88 -1.64 -25.24 13.11
C LYS A 88 -0.26 -25.22 13.75
N GLN A 89 0.58 -24.22 13.45
CA GLN A 89 1.87 -24.04 14.12
C GLN A 89 1.70 -23.65 15.60
N LYS A 90 0.70 -22.83 15.93
CA LYS A 90 0.43 -22.40 17.31
C LYS A 90 -0.19 -23.50 18.15
N ASP A 91 -1.02 -24.33 17.55
CA ASP A 91 -1.65 -25.48 18.19
C ASP A 91 -1.68 -26.68 17.21
N PRO A 92 -0.64 -27.54 17.23
CA PRO A 92 -0.57 -28.71 16.38
C PRO A 92 -1.71 -29.70 16.59
N SER A 93 -2.38 -29.67 17.74
CA SER A 93 -3.52 -30.56 18.05
C SER A 93 -4.83 -30.08 17.42
N ARG A 94 -4.94 -28.78 17.12
CA ARG A 94 -6.13 -28.15 16.54
C ARG A 94 -6.45 -28.74 15.17
N ALA A 95 -7.67 -29.21 15.00
CA ALA A 95 -8.17 -29.65 13.70
C ALA A 95 -8.66 -28.42 12.91
N ILE A 96 -8.00 -28.12 11.79
CA ILE A 96 -8.27 -26.91 11.00
C ILE A 96 -8.64 -27.34 9.58
N GLN A 97 -9.73 -26.77 9.05
CA GLN A 97 -10.16 -26.99 7.67
C GLN A 97 -10.45 -25.65 7.01
N VAL A 98 -10.21 -25.56 5.71
CA VAL A 98 -10.45 -24.35 4.90
C VAL A 98 -11.66 -24.60 4.01
N PHE A 99 -12.56 -23.62 3.93
CA PHE A 99 -13.78 -23.69 3.12
C PHE A 99 -14.00 -22.40 2.34
N GLU A 100 -14.62 -22.53 1.18
CA GLU A 100 -15.31 -21.41 0.54
C GLU A 100 -16.58 -21.07 1.33
N ASP A 101 -16.96 -19.80 1.37
CA ASP A 101 -18.18 -19.34 2.06
C ASP A 101 -19.45 -20.01 1.52
N THR A 102 -19.52 -20.28 0.22
CA THR A 102 -20.65 -20.97 -0.43
C THR A 102 -20.67 -22.47 -0.21
N ALA A 103 -19.54 -23.07 0.17
CA ALA A 103 -19.41 -24.51 0.40
C ALA A 103 -19.41 -24.86 1.90
N PHE A 104 -19.51 -23.89 2.80
CA PHE A 104 -19.44 -24.12 4.23
C PHE A 104 -20.71 -24.82 4.78
N PRO A 105 -20.63 -26.05 5.32
CA PRO A 105 -21.81 -26.80 5.76
C PRO A 105 -22.45 -26.19 7.01
N ALA A 106 -23.78 -26.00 6.96
CA ALA A 106 -24.51 -25.34 8.05
C ALA A 106 -24.41 -26.08 9.40
N GLN A 107 -24.26 -27.40 9.39
CA GLN A 107 -24.12 -28.19 10.62
C GLN A 107 -22.82 -27.91 11.38
N LEU A 108 -21.84 -27.25 10.75
CA LEU A 108 -20.56 -26.91 11.35
C LEU A 108 -20.55 -25.56 12.08
N PHE A 109 -21.54 -24.67 11.84
CA PHE A 109 -21.52 -23.33 12.41
C PHE A 109 -21.39 -23.31 13.93
N GLY A 110 -22.20 -24.09 14.65
CA GLY A 110 -22.15 -24.17 16.12
C GLY A 110 -21.12 -25.16 16.66
N ARG A 111 -20.42 -25.92 15.80
CA ARG A 111 -19.50 -26.98 16.25
C ARG A 111 -18.04 -26.55 16.27
N ARG A 112 -17.72 -25.42 15.64
CA ARG A 112 -16.35 -24.97 15.41
C ARG A 112 -16.17 -23.50 15.77
N SER A 113 -14.93 -23.16 16.13
CA SER A 113 -14.47 -21.78 16.04
C SER A 113 -14.31 -21.42 14.55
N LEU A 114 -14.63 -20.18 14.17
CA LEU A 114 -14.62 -19.75 12.77
C LEU A 114 -13.61 -18.62 12.59
N VAL A 115 -12.86 -18.66 11.49
CA VAL A 115 -12.11 -17.51 10.97
C VAL A 115 -12.79 -17.11 9.67
N LEU A 116 -13.48 -15.96 9.63
CA LEU A 116 -14.16 -15.50 8.42
C LEU A 116 -13.33 -14.43 7.72
N MET A 117 -13.10 -14.61 6.42
CA MET A 117 -12.25 -13.76 5.60
C MET A 117 -13.02 -13.16 4.42
N GLY A 118 -12.81 -11.87 4.14
CA GLY A 118 -13.40 -11.17 2.99
C GLY A 118 -14.11 -9.87 3.36
N THR A 119 -15.14 -9.53 2.60
CA THR A 119 -16.04 -8.39 2.85
C THR A 119 -17.48 -8.92 2.96
N PRO A 120 -18.47 -8.13 3.43
CA PRO A 120 -19.88 -8.56 3.40
C PRO A 120 -20.38 -8.88 1.98
N LYS A 121 -19.78 -8.27 0.96
CA LYS A 121 -20.11 -8.53 -0.45
C LYS A 121 -19.49 -9.84 -0.93
N SER A 122 -18.27 -10.14 -0.50
CA SER A 122 -17.54 -11.31 -0.98
C SER A 122 -17.75 -12.57 -0.17
N ASN A 123 -18.07 -12.45 1.12
CA ASN A 123 -18.30 -13.57 2.02
C ASN A 123 -19.74 -13.53 2.55
N SER A 124 -20.52 -14.51 2.14
CA SER A 124 -21.95 -14.62 2.46
C SER A 124 -22.24 -14.72 3.95
N LEU A 125 -21.39 -15.40 4.72
CA LEU A 125 -21.54 -15.52 6.17
C LEU A 125 -21.34 -14.18 6.85
N ILE A 126 -20.32 -13.42 6.43
CA ILE A 126 -20.08 -12.06 6.93
C ILE A 126 -21.27 -11.16 6.56
N GLY A 127 -21.78 -11.27 5.33
CA GLY A 127 -22.94 -10.51 4.88
C GLY A 127 -24.22 -10.82 5.66
N GLU A 128 -24.44 -12.08 6.02
CA GLU A 128 -25.60 -12.54 6.79
C GLU A 128 -25.49 -12.13 8.27
N TRP A 129 -24.32 -12.34 8.88
CA TRP A 129 -24.12 -12.12 10.32
C TRP A 129 -23.74 -10.69 10.68
N ARG A 130 -23.62 -9.77 9.72
CA ARG A 130 -23.22 -8.37 9.96
C ARG A 130 -24.05 -7.63 11.01
N GLN A 131 -25.30 -8.04 11.22
CA GLN A 131 -26.18 -7.43 12.23
C GLN A 131 -25.92 -7.97 13.64
N LEU A 132 -25.24 -9.10 13.76
CA LEU A 132 -24.88 -9.75 15.01
C LEU A 132 -23.51 -9.29 15.54
N PHE A 133 -22.72 -8.60 14.71
CA PHE A 133 -21.41 -8.11 15.13
C PHE A 133 -21.55 -6.89 16.04
N PRO A 134 -20.63 -6.70 17.00
CA PRO A 134 -20.63 -5.51 17.87
C PRO A 134 -20.19 -4.22 17.15
N PHE A 135 -20.11 -4.26 15.82
CA PHE A 135 -19.75 -3.15 14.94
C PHE A 135 -20.52 -3.23 13.63
N LEU A 136 -20.70 -2.08 12.98
CA LEU A 136 -21.33 -1.99 11.68
C LEU A 136 -20.28 -2.03 10.58
N LEU A 137 -20.44 -3.00 9.68
CA LEU A 137 -19.60 -3.18 8.51
C LEU A 137 -20.40 -2.81 7.25
N ARG A 138 -20.01 -1.70 6.61
CA ARG A 138 -20.59 -1.21 5.34
C ARG A 138 -19.48 -1.04 4.31
N ASP A 139 -19.85 -0.89 3.04
CA ASP A 139 -18.91 -0.78 1.92
C ASP A 139 -17.75 0.18 2.22
N SER A 140 -16.55 -0.40 2.35
CA SER A 140 -15.29 0.30 2.66
C SER A 140 -15.34 1.18 3.92
N ARG A 141 -16.25 0.86 4.86
CA ARG A 141 -16.47 1.60 6.11
C ARG A 141 -16.66 0.69 7.31
N PHE A 142 -15.98 1.01 8.40
CA PHE A 142 -16.14 0.37 9.70
C PHE A 142 -16.71 1.38 10.68
N ASN A 143 -17.84 1.07 11.32
CA ASN A 143 -18.31 1.84 12.45
C ASN A 143 -18.28 0.96 13.70
N ILE A 144 -17.33 1.27 14.58
CA ILE A 144 -17.15 0.52 15.83
C ILE A 144 -18.01 1.17 16.91
N SER A 145 -18.98 0.41 17.42
CA SER A 145 -19.81 0.80 18.58
C SER A 145 -20.57 2.13 18.43
N GLY A 146 -20.90 2.55 17.21
CA GLY A 146 -21.61 3.81 16.96
C GLY A 146 -20.77 5.07 17.21
N ARG A 147 -19.53 4.95 17.70
CA ARG A 147 -18.70 6.08 18.14
C ARG A 147 -17.85 6.67 17.04
N LYS A 148 -17.28 5.83 16.17
CA LYS A 148 -16.36 6.30 15.12
C LYS A 148 -16.55 5.53 13.83
N LEU A 149 -16.66 6.29 12.74
CA LEU A 149 -16.71 5.81 11.37
C LEU A 149 -15.30 5.92 10.76
N TYR A 150 -14.71 4.79 10.41
CA TYR A 150 -13.51 4.70 9.59
C TYR A 150 -13.92 4.49 8.14
N GLN A 151 -13.30 5.21 7.21
CA GLN A 151 -13.54 5.09 5.77
C GLN A 151 -12.23 5.10 5.00
N GLY A 152 -12.06 4.15 4.09
CA GLY A 152 -10.86 4.01 3.27
C GLY A 152 -10.85 2.69 2.51
N GLU A 153 -10.15 2.67 1.37
CA GLU A 153 -10.07 1.50 0.48
C GLU A 153 -9.03 0.47 0.93
N ASP A 154 -8.16 0.86 1.88
CA ASP A 154 -7.06 0.05 2.40
C ASP A 154 -7.24 -0.30 3.88
N LEU A 155 -8.42 -0.04 4.44
CA LEU A 155 -8.72 -0.37 5.83
C LEU A 155 -8.87 -1.87 6.04
N THR A 156 -8.40 -2.34 7.19
CA THR A 156 -8.52 -3.71 7.68
C THR A 156 -9.11 -3.71 9.08
N LEU A 157 -9.88 -4.74 9.40
CA LEU A 157 -10.47 -5.00 10.69
C LEU A 157 -10.19 -6.44 11.07
N SER A 158 -9.50 -6.63 12.19
CA SER A 158 -9.34 -7.91 12.87
C SER A 158 -10.17 -7.86 14.14
N ALA A 159 -11.12 -8.76 14.33
CA ALA A 159 -11.95 -8.78 15.53
C ALA A 159 -12.31 -10.21 15.93
N VAL A 160 -12.35 -10.49 17.22
CA VAL A 160 -12.87 -11.75 17.76
C VAL A 160 -14.12 -11.48 18.59
N PHE A 161 -15.05 -12.43 18.65
CA PHE A 161 -16.24 -12.40 19.52
C PHE A 161 -16.82 -13.82 19.64
N PRO A 162 -17.79 -14.09 20.55
CA PRO A 162 -18.41 -15.39 20.69
C PRO A 162 -19.20 -15.72 19.43
N ASN A 163 -19.17 -16.99 19.05
CA ASN A 163 -19.95 -17.45 17.92
C ASN A 163 -21.44 -17.37 18.29
N PRO A 164 -22.26 -16.62 17.52
CA PRO A 164 -23.67 -16.38 17.88
C PRO A 164 -24.52 -17.66 17.91
N LEU A 165 -24.03 -18.76 17.31
CA LEU A 165 -24.68 -20.06 17.32
C LEU A 165 -24.10 -21.02 18.37
N ASN A 166 -22.98 -20.67 19.01
CA ASN A 166 -22.40 -21.40 20.13
C ASN A 166 -21.41 -20.50 20.89
N ASN A 167 -21.83 -19.95 22.02
CA ASN A 167 -21.02 -19.00 22.78
C ASN A 167 -19.76 -19.60 23.43
N ASP A 168 -19.56 -20.92 23.40
CA ASP A 168 -18.30 -21.57 23.82
C ASP A 168 -17.23 -21.59 22.70
N ARG A 169 -17.59 -21.12 21.50
CA ARG A 169 -16.69 -21.02 20.34
C ARG A 169 -16.49 -19.57 19.93
N TYR A 170 -15.38 -19.29 19.25
CA TYR A 170 -15.09 -17.95 18.74
C TYR A 170 -15.47 -17.79 17.28
N VAL A 171 -15.80 -16.58 16.89
CA VAL A 171 -15.69 -16.08 15.52
C VAL A 171 -14.57 -15.05 15.50
N TYR A 172 -13.58 -15.27 14.65
CA TYR A 172 -12.53 -14.31 14.33
C TYR A 172 -12.79 -13.76 12.92
N LEU A 173 -13.15 -12.50 12.84
CA LEU A 173 -13.29 -11.74 11.60
C LEU A 173 -11.95 -11.16 11.16
N LEU A 174 -11.56 -11.46 9.91
CA LEU A 174 -10.48 -10.84 9.18
C LEU A 174 -11.07 -10.16 7.95
N VAL A 175 -11.37 -8.88 8.08
CA VAL A 175 -12.15 -8.13 7.09
C VAL A 175 -11.29 -7.00 6.51
N GLY A 176 -11.21 -6.95 5.19
CA GLY A 176 -10.76 -5.78 4.46
C GLY A 176 -11.94 -4.91 4.03
N SER A 177 -11.71 -3.60 3.90
CA SER A 177 -12.61 -2.69 3.17
C SER A 177 -12.78 -3.14 1.71
N GLU A 178 -11.72 -3.69 1.14
CA GLU A 178 -11.66 -4.33 -0.17
C GLU A 178 -11.14 -5.77 -0.08
N SER A 179 -11.39 -6.57 -1.12
CA SER A 179 -10.92 -7.97 -1.19
C SER A 179 -9.39 -8.08 -1.26
N TRP A 180 -8.72 -7.07 -1.79
CA TRP A 180 -7.27 -6.99 -1.76
C TRP A 180 -6.74 -6.46 -0.43
N ALA A 181 -7.59 -5.92 0.46
CA ALA A 181 -7.20 -5.28 1.71
C ALA A 181 -7.31 -6.23 2.93
N GLN A 182 -7.29 -7.56 2.76
CA GLN A 182 -7.51 -8.47 3.88
C GLN A 182 -6.31 -8.55 4.85
N PRO A 183 -6.53 -8.57 6.18
CA PRO A 183 -5.49 -8.80 7.16
C PRO A 183 -5.11 -10.30 7.26
N SER A 184 -3.97 -10.58 7.88
CA SER A 184 -3.46 -11.91 8.23
C SER A 184 -3.55 -12.13 9.74
N LEU A 185 -3.74 -13.39 10.18
CA LEU A 185 -3.75 -13.74 11.61
C LEU A 185 -2.43 -13.41 12.32
N ALA A 186 -1.33 -13.32 11.58
CA ALA A 186 -0.02 -12.97 12.14
C ALA A 186 0.10 -11.50 12.54
N ASP A 187 -0.82 -10.65 12.08
CA ASP A 187 -0.64 -9.21 12.16
C ASP A 187 -0.96 -8.67 13.57
N TRP A 188 -1.86 -9.34 14.34
CA TRP A 188 -2.44 -8.78 15.57
C TRP A 188 -2.73 -9.79 16.71
N PRO A 189 -1.72 -10.45 17.31
CA PRO A 189 -1.95 -11.45 18.36
C PRO A 189 -2.22 -10.84 19.77
N GLY A 190 -2.71 -9.61 19.87
CA GLY A 190 -2.69 -8.88 21.14
C GLY A 190 -3.92 -8.99 22.03
N ASP A 191 -3.91 -8.17 23.09
CA ASP A 191 -4.82 -8.21 24.24
C ASP A 191 -6.17 -7.51 24.01
N TYR A 192 -6.50 -7.21 22.77
CA TYR A 192 -7.71 -6.47 22.41
C TYR A 192 -8.69 -7.36 21.66
N ASP A 193 -9.97 -7.01 21.76
CA ASP A 193 -11.05 -7.73 21.10
C ASP A 193 -11.11 -7.39 19.60
N TYR A 194 -10.64 -6.20 19.22
CA TYR A 194 -10.50 -5.79 17.83
C TYR A 194 -9.32 -4.84 17.57
N TYR A 195 -8.93 -4.79 16.30
CA TYR A 195 -7.97 -3.85 15.70
C TYR A 195 -8.51 -3.33 14.38
N VAL A 196 -8.50 -2.02 14.20
CA VAL A 196 -8.65 -1.35 12.90
C VAL A 196 -7.28 -0.84 12.47
N ALA A 197 -6.85 -1.13 11.25
CA ALA A 197 -5.57 -0.67 10.71
C ALA A 197 -5.70 -0.33 9.21
N GLN A 198 -4.67 0.29 8.63
CA GLN A 198 -4.50 0.28 7.17
C GLN A 198 -3.66 -0.94 6.78
N ARG A 199 -3.90 -1.53 5.60
CA ARG A 199 -3.16 -2.72 5.15
C ARG A 199 -1.66 -2.45 5.01
N HIS A 200 -1.29 -1.21 4.68
CA HIS A 200 0.10 -0.82 4.51
C HIS A 200 0.76 -0.33 5.80
N SER A 201 0.03 -0.26 6.91
CA SER A 201 0.63 0.01 8.22
C SER A 201 1.53 -1.16 8.57
N PHE A 202 2.83 -0.89 8.71
CA PHE A 202 3.79 -1.90 9.15
C PHE A 202 3.51 -2.31 10.61
N TRP A 203 3.74 -3.60 10.91
CA TRP A 203 3.81 -4.25 12.23
C TRP A 203 3.47 -3.37 13.45
N GLY A 204 2.27 -3.56 14.01
CA GLY A 204 1.85 -2.94 15.28
C GLY A 204 1.09 -1.62 15.13
N TRP A 205 1.03 -1.04 13.94
CA TRP A 205 0.36 0.23 13.68
C TRP A 205 -1.13 0.02 13.45
N HIS A 206 -1.91 0.25 14.49
CA HIS A 206 -3.37 0.26 14.45
C HIS A 206 -3.84 1.71 14.34
N LEU A 207 -4.98 1.95 13.69
CA LEU A 207 -5.72 3.20 13.82
C LEU A 207 -6.46 3.21 15.16
N SER A 208 -7.10 2.09 15.50
CA SER A 208 -7.72 1.92 16.82
C SER A 208 -7.75 0.45 17.24
N ARG A 209 -7.85 0.24 18.55
CA ARG A 209 -8.06 -1.06 19.17
C ARG A 209 -8.92 -0.89 20.42
N GLY A 210 -9.57 -1.96 20.86
CA GLY A 210 -10.43 -1.86 22.04
C GLY A 210 -10.96 -3.21 22.52
N LYS A 211 -11.66 -3.15 23.65
CA LYS A 211 -12.38 -4.27 24.27
C LYS A 211 -13.85 -3.93 24.40
N PHE A 212 -14.71 -4.88 24.08
CA PHE A 212 -16.14 -4.79 24.28
C PHE A 212 -16.50 -5.18 25.72
N GLN A 213 -17.62 -4.66 26.22
CA GLN A 213 -18.17 -5.08 27.51
C GLN A 213 -18.73 -6.50 27.40
N LYS A 214 -18.34 -7.36 28.36
CA LYS A 214 -18.61 -8.81 28.37
C LYS A 214 -19.63 -9.19 29.45
N ASN A 215 -20.68 -8.38 29.59
CA ASN A 215 -21.71 -8.51 30.62
C ASN A 215 -22.77 -9.59 30.34
N SER A 216 -22.75 -10.24 29.18
CA SER A 216 -23.64 -11.35 28.86
C SER A 216 -23.03 -12.34 27.86
N SER A 217 -23.76 -13.40 27.54
CA SER A 217 -23.40 -14.39 26.51
C SER A 217 -23.30 -13.77 25.10
N ALA A 218 -23.91 -12.60 24.89
CA ALA A 218 -23.65 -11.72 23.77
C ALA A 218 -22.75 -10.55 24.23
N TRP A 219 -21.67 -10.30 23.50
CA TRP A 219 -20.87 -9.10 23.78
C TRP A 219 -21.68 -7.85 23.47
N SER A 220 -21.64 -6.89 24.40
CA SER A 220 -22.28 -5.60 24.22
C SER A 220 -21.61 -4.83 23.07
N GLN A 221 -22.37 -3.94 22.44
CA GLN A 221 -21.79 -2.93 21.54
C GLN A 221 -20.98 -1.88 22.31
N GLU A 222 -21.08 -1.82 23.64
CA GLU A 222 -20.34 -0.86 24.45
C GLU A 222 -18.85 -1.23 24.58
N LEU A 223 -17.98 -0.23 24.45
CA LEU A 223 -16.53 -0.38 24.66
C LEU A 223 -16.17 -0.07 26.11
N VAL A 224 -15.42 -0.98 26.76
CA VAL A 224 -14.86 -0.77 28.11
C VAL A 224 -13.43 -0.25 28.07
N GLU A 225 -12.69 -0.59 27.01
CA GLU A 225 -11.32 -0.11 26.79
C GLU A 225 -11.21 0.28 25.32
N TYR A 226 -10.69 1.47 25.06
CA TYR A 226 -10.55 1.99 23.71
C TYR A 226 -9.28 2.82 23.62
N GLU A 227 -8.38 2.39 22.74
CA GLU A 227 -7.17 3.10 22.43
C GLU A 227 -7.19 3.50 20.96
N ARG A 228 -7.04 4.81 20.75
CA ARG A 228 -6.66 5.36 19.45
C ARG A 228 -5.16 5.36 19.38
N SER A 229 -4.60 5.01 18.23
CA SER A 229 -3.20 5.33 18.03
C SER A 229 -3.01 6.84 18.18
N PRO A 230 -1.90 7.32 18.76
CA PRO A 230 -1.56 8.74 18.70
C PRO A 230 -1.58 9.30 17.27
N GLN A 231 -1.38 8.43 16.27
CA GLN A 231 -1.46 8.72 14.84
C GLN A 231 -2.91 8.68 14.28
N ASP A 232 -3.93 8.47 15.11
CA ASP A 232 -5.36 8.54 14.76
C ASP A 232 -5.97 9.91 15.13
N THR A 233 -5.24 10.76 15.87
CA THR A 233 -5.49 12.22 15.85
C THR A 233 -5.11 12.83 14.52
N VAL A 234 -4.30 12.10 13.76
CA VAL A 234 -3.88 12.41 12.42
C VAL A 234 -4.93 11.82 11.50
N THR A 235 -5.88 12.67 11.06
CA THR A 235 -6.58 12.37 9.82
C THR A 235 -5.49 12.30 8.76
N LEU A 236 -5.24 11.12 8.19
CA LEU A 236 -4.42 11.01 6.99
C LEU A 236 -5.25 11.63 5.87
N VAL A 237 -5.08 12.94 5.68
CA VAL A 237 -5.70 13.64 4.56
C VAL A 237 -4.96 13.16 3.32
N ALA A 238 -5.71 12.51 2.44
CA ALA A 238 -5.23 12.13 1.13
C ALA A 238 -5.33 13.36 0.21
N LEU A 239 -4.20 13.99 -0.10
CA LEU A 239 -4.14 14.83 -1.28
C LEU A 239 -4.09 13.91 -2.50
N VAL A 240 -5.20 13.87 -3.21
CA VAL A 240 -5.36 13.09 -4.43
C VAL A 240 -4.89 13.95 -5.59
N TYR A 241 -3.69 13.66 -6.09
CA TYR A 241 -3.18 14.23 -7.32
C TYR A 241 -3.50 13.30 -8.50
N PRO A 242 -3.41 13.78 -9.75
CA PRO A 242 -3.55 12.92 -10.93
C PRO A 242 -2.57 11.74 -10.99
N HIS A 243 -1.53 11.74 -10.14
CA HIS A 243 -0.30 10.94 -10.24
C HIS A 243 0.09 10.23 -8.94
N GLY A 244 -0.74 10.31 -7.90
CA GLY A 244 -0.46 9.67 -6.62
C GLY A 244 -1.32 10.19 -5.48
N ARG A 245 -1.37 9.41 -4.39
CA ARG A 245 -2.06 9.77 -3.15
C ARG A 245 -1.00 10.01 -2.09
N VAL A 246 -0.88 11.26 -1.63
CA VAL A 246 0.03 11.61 -0.53
C VAL A 246 -0.82 11.69 0.73
N TRP A 247 -0.42 10.92 1.73
CA TRP A 247 -1.06 10.90 3.03
C TRP A 247 -0.22 11.72 4.01
N TYR A 248 -0.84 12.67 4.69
CA TYR A 248 -0.16 13.42 5.73
C TYR A 248 -1.03 13.63 6.96
N PRO A 249 -0.38 13.80 8.13
CA PRO A 249 -1.05 14.01 9.39
C PRO A 249 -1.79 15.35 9.54
N ALA A 250 -3.10 15.33 9.84
CA ALA A 250 -3.85 16.53 10.26
C ALA A 250 -4.63 16.30 11.58
N ARG A 251 -4.43 17.17 12.60
CA ARG A 251 -5.12 17.11 13.90
C ARG A 251 -6.42 17.91 13.89
N TRP A 252 -7.53 17.31 14.33
CA TRP A 252 -8.88 17.87 14.13
C TRP A 252 -9.46 18.65 15.32
N GLU A 253 -9.00 18.45 16.56
CA GLU A 253 -9.83 18.80 17.74
C GLU A 253 -9.34 19.92 18.68
N GLU A 254 -8.20 20.62 18.47
CA GLU A 254 -7.74 21.60 19.48
C GLU A 254 -7.54 23.07 19.04
N ASP A 255 -7.68 23.44 17.77
CA ASP A 255 -7.57 24.86 17.38
C ASP A 255 -8.65 25.26 16.37
N SER A 256 -9.78 25.80 16.87
CA SER A 256 -10.69 26.57 16.01
C SER A 256 -10.13 27.98 15.73
N LEU A 257 -8.87 28.06 15.28
CA LEU A 257 -8.20 29.26 14.74
C LEU A 257 -8.92 29.83 13.50
N TRP A 258 -9.93 29.12 13.00
CA TRP A 258 -10.74 29.48 11.83
C TRP A 258 -11.92 30.41 12.15
N LYS A 259 -12.17 30.77 13.42
CA LYS A 259 -13.23 31.73 13.80
C LYS A 259 -12.75 33.18 13.95
N VAL A 260 -11.44 33.44 13.93
CA VAL A 260 -10.88 34.79 14.17
C VAL A 260 -10.61 35.52 12.84
N PRO A 261 -10.94 36.80 12.68
CA PRO A 261 -10.58 37.58 11.50
C PRO A 261 -9.07 37.54 11.21
N LEU A 262 -8.70 37.53 9.92
CA LEU A 262 -7.31 37.37 9.47
C LEU A 262 -6.36 38.44 10.05
N THR A 263 -6.86 39.68 10.23
CA THR A 263 -6.10 40.81 10.79
C THR A 263 -5.74 40.63 12.26
N ASP A 264 -6.62 40.03 13.07
CA ASP A 264 -6.35 39.81 14.50
C ASP A 264 -5.37 38.64 14.69
N ARG A 265 -5.38 37.68 13.76
CA ARG A 265 -4.38 36.61 13.70
C ARG A 265 -2.98 37.13 13.36
N ILE A 266 -2.87 38.12 12.47
CA ILE A 266 -1.60 38.78 12.15
C ILE A 266 -1.03 39.52 13.38
N ARG A 267 -1.87 40.25 14.12
CA ARG A 267 -1.44 40.96 15.35
C ARG A 267 -1.03 39.99 16.46
N LEU A 268 -1.68 38.84 16.58
CA LEU A 268 -1.30 37.81 17.54
C LEU A 268 0.10 37.24 17.23
N LEU A 269 0.39 37.03 15.95
CA LEU A 269 1.69 36.53 15.47
C LEU A 269 2.82 37.55 15.64
N GLU A 270 2.56 38.84 15.40
CA GLU A 270 3.51 39.93 15.71
C GLU A 270 3.79 40.02 17.21
N GLY A 271 2.76 39.85 18.05
CA GLY A 271 2.90 39.78 19.51
C GLY A 271 3.79 38.61 19.97
N MET A 272 3.62 37.43 19.37
CA MET A 272 4.42 36.24 19.69
C MET A 272 5.87 36.37 19.21
N GLN A 273 6.12 36.98 18.04
CA GLN A 273 7.47 37.24 17.53
C GLN A 273 8.24 38.25 18.42
N ASN A 274 7.55 39.26 18.94
CA ASN A 274 8.12 40.20 19.92
C ASN A 274 8.40 39.50 21.26
N LEU A 275 7.52 38.60 21.71
CA LEU A 275 7.74 37.78 22.90
C LEU A 275 8.98 36.87 22.76
N PHE A 276 9.16 36.21 21.61
CA PHE A 276 10.34 35.37 21.35
C PHE A 276 11.64 36.19 21.29
N THR A 277 11.57 37.42 20.79
CA THR A 277 12.70 38.35 20.78
C THR A 277 13.06 38.80 22.20
N VAL A 278 12.07 39.05 23.05
CA VAL A 278 12.26 39.37 24.48
C VAL A 278 12.83 38.16 25.23
N PHE A 279 12.29 36.95 25.04
CA PHE A 279 12.80 35.74 25.68
C PHE A 279 14.25 35.42 25.29
N LYS A 280 14.61 35.63 24.01
CA LYS A 280 15.98 35.43 23.53
C LYS A 280 16.96 36.47 24.10
N ARG A 281 16.56 37.74 24.19
CA ARG A 281 17.42 38.82 24.72
C ARG A 281 17.53 38.81 26.24
N SER A 282 16.45 38.52 26.95
CA SER A 282 16.37 38.65 28.41
C SER A 282 16.75 37.37 29.15
N LEU A 283 16.51 36.19 28.56
CA LEU A 283 16.71 34.89 29.25
C LEU A 283 17.71 33.96 28.58
N GLY A 284 18.27 34.31 27.41
CA GLY A 284 19.26 33.48 26.71
C GLY A 284 18.75 32.12 26.22
N LEU A 285 17.43 31.90 26.21
CA LEU A 285 16.81 30.65 25.79
C LEU A 285 16.46 30.68 24.30
N HIS A 286 16.82 29.60 23.58
CA HIS A 286 16.40 29.37 22.20
C HIS A 286 15.08 28.61 22.19
N VAL A 287 14.01 29.26 21.74
CA VAL A 287 12.70 28.61 21.52
C VAL A 287 12.50 28.40 20.02
N TYR A 288 12.15 27.18 19.61
CA TYR A 288 11.86 26.83 18.22
C TYR A 288 10.37 26.60 18.03
N GLY A 289 9.80 27.15 16.96
CA GLY A 289 8.43 26.88 16.51
C GLY A 289 8.31 27.09 15.00
N SER A 290 7.46 26.31 14.34
CA SER A 290 7.17 26.43 12.90
C SER A 290 5.80 27.05 12.67
N VAL A 291 5.69 27.93 11.67
CA VAL A 291 4.42 28.47 11.15
C VAL A 291 4.42 28.25 9.64
N ASP A 292 3.41 27.55 9.12
CA ASP A 292 3.24 27.32 7.68
C ASP A 292 2.00 28.05 7.14
N PHE A 293 2.15 28.66 5.96
CA PHE A 293 1.10 29.36 5.22
C PHE A 293 0.55 28.50 4.07
N GLN A 294 -0.71 28.72 3.68
CA GLN A 294 -1.17 28.41 2.33
C GLN A 294 -2.00 29.55 1.71
N LEU A 295 -1.61 29.90 0.48
CA LEU A 295 -2.24 30.87 -0.43
C LEU A 295 -3.53 30.28 -1.02
N SER A 296 -4.61 31.07 -1.09
CA SER A 296 -5.86 30.70 -1.77
C SER A 296 -5.93 31.23 -3.22
N ASP A 297 -6.21 30.33 -4.16
CA ASP A 297 -7.02 30.36 -5.39
C ASP A 297 -7.17 31.60 -6.31
N ARG A 298 -6.40 32.68 -6.18
CA ARG A 298 -6.55 33.86 -7.09
C ARG A 298 -5.42 34.16 -8.07
N TYR A 299 -4.53 33.22 -8.38
CA TYR A 299 -3.50 33.45 -9.41
C TYR A 299 -3.39 32.31 -10.44
N PRO A 300 -3.10 32.62 -11.72
CA PRO A 300 -3.03 31.62 -12.78
C PRO A 300 -1.78 30.74 -12.63
N ALA A 301 -1.86 29.56 -13.25
CA ALA A 301 -0.91 28.46 -13.13
C ALA A 301 0.58 28.88 -13.22
N PRO A 302 1.45 28.43 -12.30
CA PRO A 302 2.88 28.44 -12.54
C PRO A 302 3.23 27.28 -13.48
N SER A 303 3.89 27.62 -14.59
CA SER A 303 4.63 26.66 -15.42
C SER A 303 5.67 25.91 -14.59
N ALA A 304 6.03 24.70 -15.05
CA ALA A 304 7.05 23.84 -14.46
C ALA A 304 8.37 24.57 -14.18
N TYR A 305 8.52 25.14 -12.98
CA TYR A 305 9.74 25.45 -12.23
C TYR A 305 9.32 26.30 -11.02
N ASP A 306 9.16 25.67 -9.86
CA ASP A 306 8.85 26.39 -8.62
C ASP A 306 10.05 27.27 -8.19
N PRO A 307 9.89 28.60 -8.02
CA PRO A 307 10.95 29.51 -7.60
C PRO A 307 11.26 29.46 -6.09
N PHE A 308 10.39 28.91 -5.25
CA PHE A 308 10.55 29.00 -3.79
C PHE A 308 11.80 28.29 -3.28
N GLY A 309 12.08 27.09 -3.78
CA GLY A 309 13.30 26.38 -3.48
C GLY A 309 14.55 27.12 -3.96
N ARG A 310 14.50 27.81 -5.11
CA ARG A 310 15.66 28.53 -5.67
C ARG A 310 15.95 29.85 -4.96
N VAL A 311 14.93 30.58 -4.51
CA VAL A 311 15.08 31.83 -3.76
C VAL A 311 15.64 31.53 -2.36
N PHE A 312 15.13 30.49 -1.70
CA PHE A 312 15.64 30.03 -0.41
C PHE A 312 17.09 29.53 -0.49
N LEU A 313 17.42 28.70 -1.50
CA LEU A 313 18.78 28.19 -1.73
C LEU A 313 19.79 29.27 -2.14
N ARG A 314 19.35 30.37 -2.77
CA ARG A 314 20.22 31.52 -3.08
C ARG A 314 20.43 32.46 -1.90
N ALA A 315 19.47 32.58 -1.00
CA ALA A 315 19.50 33.56 0.08
C ALA A 315 20.32 33.09 1.29
N HIS A 316 20.31 31.78 1.62
CA HIS A 316 20.89 31.29 2.88
C HIS A 316 21.58 29.90 2.74
N PRO A 317 22.68 29.78 1.96
CA PRO A 317 23.36 28.50 1.72
C PRO A 317 23.97 27.87 2.99
N ASP A 318 24.20 28.66 4.03
CA ASP A 318 24.86 28.32 5.29
C ASP A 318 23.89 27.85 6.39
N GLN A 319 22.58 27.81 6.13
CA GLN A 319 21.55 27.42 7.11
C GLN A 319 21.01 25.98 6.91
N MET A 320 21.66 25.16 6.07
CA MET A 320 21.35 23.74 5.97
C MET A 320 22.00 22.94 7.11
N ASP A 321 21.26 22.75 8.20
CA ASP A 321 21.50 21.67 9.16
C ASP A 321 20.76 20.40 8.70
N SER A 322 21.42 19.25 8.85
CA SER A 322 20.89 17.87 8.75
C SER A 322 19.44 17.67 9.20
N THR A 323 18.96 18.44 10.17
CA THR A 323 17.63 18.36 10.77
C THR A 323 16.52 18.90 9.86
N VAL A 324 16.82 19.92 9.03
CA VAL A 324 15.90 20.45 8.00
C VAL A 324 15.81 19.48 6.81
N PHE A 325 16.87 18.72 6.55
CA PHE A 325 16.90 17.71 5.49
C PHE A 325 16.10 16.44 5.87
N LEU A 326 16.10 16.06 7.15
CA LEU A 326 15.40 14.88 7.68
C LEU A 326 13.87 15.00 7.66
N SER A 327 13.35 16.21 7.84
CA SER A 327 11.90 16.48 7.84
C SER A 327 11.26 16.32 6.46
N TRP A 328 12.03 16.52 5.38
CA TRP A 328 11.58 16.32 4.00
C TRP A 328 12.00 14.96 3.40
N GLY A 329 13.10 14.39 3.89
CA GLY A 329 13.68 13.16 3.33
C GLY A 329 12.90 11.87 3.63
N SER A 330 12.29 11.76 4.83
CA SER A 330 11.55 10.56 5.25
C SER A 330 10.23 10.36 4.48
N PRO A 331 9.40 11.40 4.23
CA PRO A 331 8.25 11.29 3.34
C PRO A 331 8.63 10.98 1.88
N LEU A 332 9.72 11.57 1.37
CA LEU A 332 10.19 11.35 0.00
C LEU A 332 10.67 9.91 -0.21
N ALA A 333 11.43 9.35 0.74
CA ALA A 333 11.86 7.96 0.71
C ALA A 333 10.67 6.98 0.68
N ARG A 334 9.63 7.23 1.48
CA ARG A 334 8.43 6.37 1.61
C ARG A 334 7.61 6.28 0.33
N VAL A 335 7.60 7.33 -0.50
CA VAL A 335 6.94 7.33 -1.82
C VAL A 335 7.78 6.60 -2.88
N LEU A 336 9.11 6.54 -2.70
CA LEU A 336 10.04 6.09 -3.73
C LEU A 336 10.39 4.59 -3.68
N PHE A 337 10.23 3.91 -2.53
CA PHE A 337 10.61 2.50 -2.35
C PHE A 337 9.60 1.40 -2.74
N PRO A 338 8.26 1.61 -2.82
CA PRO A 338 7.34 0.57 -3.32
C PRO A 338 7.42 0.35 -4.83
N CYS A 339 8.06 1.26 -5.57
CA CYS A 339 8.16 1.23 -7.03
C CYS A 339 9.46 0.53 -7.46
N ALA A 340 9.46 -0.81 -7.41
CA ALA A 340 10.58 -1.63 -7.90
C ALA A 340 10.83 -1.51 -9.42
N ASP A 341 9.92 -0.86 -10.18
CA ASP A 341 9.98 -0.75 -11.64
C ASP A 341 10.11 0.69 -12.17
N ALA A 342 10.40 1.66 -11.29
CA ALA A 342 10.76 3.01 -11.74
C ALA A 342 12.19 2.99 -12.32
N PRO A 343 12.45 3.62 -13.48
CA PRO A 343 13.80 3.80 -13.96
C PRO A 343 14.59 4.56 -12.91
N LEU A 344 15.54 3.87 -12.27
CA LEU A 344 16.54 4.52 -11.44
C LEU A 344 17.46 5.27 -12.38
N ASP A 345 17.13 6.54 -12.61
CA ASP A 345 18.14 7.54 -12.87
C ASP A 345 19.07 7.56 -11.65
N TRP A 346 20.36 7.62 -11.92
CA TRP A 346 21.38 7.48 -10.91
C TRP A 346 21.39 8.67 -9.94
N GLU A 347 20.86 9.82 -10.39
CA GLU A 347 20.46 10.96 -9.55
C GLU A 347 19.44 10.55 -8.47
N LEU A 348 18.44 9.76 -8.83
CA LEU A 348 17.42 9.26 -7.91
C LEU A 348 17.99 8.20 -6.96
N PHE A 349 18.96 7.40 -7.41
CA PHE A 349 19.66 6.42 -6.58
C PHE A 349 20.57 7.10 -5.54
N ALA A 350 21.38 8.08 -5.92
CA ALA A 350 22.24 8.82 -5.00
C ALA A 350 21.42 9.60 -3.96
N HIS A 351 20.28 10.18 -4.38
CA HIS A 351 19.33 10.83 -3.49
C HIS A 351 18.66 9.83 -2.53
N ARG A 352 18.24 8.65 -3.01
CA ARG A 352 17.71 7.55 -2.17
C ARG A 352 18.77 7.01 -1.21
N TYR A 353 20.02 6.92 -1.64
CA TYR A 353 21.14 6.42 -0.87
C TYR A 353 21.48 7.34 0.32
N LEU A 354 21.57 8.66 0.08
CA LEU A 354 21.77 9.67 1.14
C LEU A 354 20.65 9.63 2.19
N LEU A 355 19.41 9.39 1.77
CA LEU A 355 18.25 9.24 2.67
C LEU A 355 18.28 7.95 3.50
N THR A 356 19.00 6.91 3.05
CA THR A 356 19.03 5.59 3.71
C THR A 356 20.23 5.35 4.64
N GLN A 357 21.27 6.19 4.61
CA GLN A 357 22.48 5.98 5.44
C GLN A 357 22.18 5.98 6.95
N ASN A 358 21.20 6.78 7.41
CA ASN A 358 20.76 6.76 8.81
C ASN A 358 19.84 5.57 9.14
N TYR A 359 19.13 5.03 8.14
CA TYR A 359 18.23 3.88 8.32
C TYR A 359 19.02 2.56 8.47
N PHE A 360 20.05 2.35 7.64
CA PHE A 360 20.88 1.13 7.70
C PHE A 360 21.89 1.13 8.85
N LYS A 361 22.30 2.31 9.35
CA LYS A 361 23.07 2.40 10.61
C LYS A 361 22.28 1.86 11.81
N GLN A 362 20.95 1.91 11.79
CA GLN A 362 20.08 1.45 12.88
C GLN A 362 19.52 0.04 12.65
N ALA A 363 19.38 -0.43 11.40
CA ALA A 363 18.69 -1.68 11.09
C ALA A 363 19.51 -2.96 11.31
N GLY A 364 20.82 -2.88 11.56
CA GLY A 364 21.67 -4.07 11.58
C GLY A 364 21.63 -4.84 10.24
N LYS A 365 22.28 -6.01 10.18
CA LYS A 365 22.35 -6.85 8.97
C LYS A 365 20.96 -7.11 8.39
N VAL A 366 20.84 -7.15 7.06
CA VAL A 366 19.63 -7.62 6.36
C VAL A 366 19.19 -8.96 6.97
N PRO A 367 17.95 -9.09 7.48
CA PRO A 367 17.51 -10.30 8.17
C PRO A 367 17.65 -11.56 7.30
N HIS A 368 18.20 -12.62 7.91
CA HIS A 368 18.43 -13.94 7.28
C HIS A 368 17.18 -14.54 6.61
N GLU A 369 16.00 -14.15 7.07
CA GLU A 369 14.68 -14.63 6.63
C GLU A 369 14.31 -14.12 5.22
N LEU A 370 14.70 -12.88 4.85
CA LEU A 370 14.54 -12.35 3.49
C LEU A 370 15.44 -13.07 2.47
N ARG A 371 16.56 -13.63 2.94
CA ARG A 371 17.52 -14.44 2.17
C ARG A 371 16.94 -15.80 1.77
N LEU A 372 16.14 -16.42 2.65
CA LEU A 372 15.51 -17.72 2.41
C LEU A 372 14.24 -17.60 1.57
N ALA A 373 13.41 -16.59 1.83
CA ALA A 373 12.10 -16.43 1.20
C ALA A 373 12.15 -16.30 -0.34
N ALA A 374 13.25 -15.79 -0.88
CA ALA A 374 13.39 -15.62 -2.32
C ALA A 374 14.39 -16.59 -2.96
N GLY A 375 14.98 -17.54 -2.21
CA GLY A 375 15.93 -18.54 -2.70
C GLY A 375 17.17 -17.90 -3.35
N GLY A 376 18.38 -18.16 -2.83
CA GLY A 376 19.60 -17.53 -3.35
C GLY A 376 19.78 -17.59 -4.89
N ARG A 377 19.23 -18.63 -5.55
CA ARG A 377 19.14 -18.70 -7.03
C ARG A 377 18.12 -17.75 -7.64
N ARG A 378 16.90 -17.63 -7.11
CA ARG A 378 15.85 -16.76 -7.68
C ARG A 378 16.19 -15.27 -7.52
N TRP A 379 16.82 -14.88 -6.41
CA TRP A 379 17.38 -13.53 -6.25
C TRP A 379 18.46 -13.22 -7.28
N ALA A 380 19.36 -14.17 -7.53
CA ALA A 380 20.40 -14.03 -8.53
C ALA A 380 19.82 -14.07 -9.96
N GLU A 381 18.82 -14.90 -10.25
CA GLU A 381 18.12 -14.99 -11.54
C GLU A 381 17.35 -13.70 -11.88
N VAL A 382 16.64 -13.11 -10.91
CA VAL A 382 15.98 -11.80 -11.06
C VAL A 382 16.99 -10.70 -11.39
N LEU A 383 18.17 -10.73 -10.76
CA LEU A 383 19.26 -9.78 -11.02
C LEU A 383 20.07 -10.08 -12.29
N THR A 384 20.10 -11.34 -12.77
CA THR A 384 20.89 -11.76 -13.94
C THR A 384 20.11 -11.74 -15.26
N GLU A 385 18.78 -11.90 -15.22
CA GLU A 385 17.93 -11.91 -16.42
C GLU A 385 17.41 -10.53 -16.84
N GLY A 386 17.47 -9.51 -15.96
CA GLY A 386 16.80 -8.23 -16.22
C GLY A 386 17.65 -6.99 -15.99
N ASP A 387 18.29 -6.84 -14.82
CA ASP A 387 18.65 -5.51 -14.34
C ASP A 387 20.04 -5.44 -13.74
N SER A 388 20.93 -4.80 -14.51
CA SER A 388 22.22 -4.21 -14.11
C SER A 388 23.11 -5.01 -13.16
N THR A 389 24.30 -5.38 -13.62
CA THR A 389 25.41 -5.86 -12.77
C THR A 389 25.72 -4.91 -11.60
N TYR A 390 25.27 -3.65 -11.67
CA TYR A 390 25.26 -2.65 -10.59
C TYR A 390 24.44 -3.06 -9.36
N LEU A 391 23.21 -3.55 -9.53
CA LEU A 391 22.38 -3.96 -8.40
C LEU A 391 22.97 -5.19 -7.70
N LEU A 392 23.54 -6.12 -8.48
CA LEU A 392 24.27 -7.25 -7.93
C LEU A 392 25.51 -6.80 -7.14
N LEU A 393 26.29 -5.86 -7.69
CA LEU A 393 27.45 -5.28 -7.00
C LEU A 393 27.05 -4.62 -5.67
N LEU A 394 26.00 -3.79 -5.68
CA LEU A 394 25.50 -3.10 -4.48
C LEU A 394 24.92 -4.08 -3.45
N ALA A 395 24.16 -5.08 -3.89
CA ALA A 395 23.63 -6.12 -3.01
C ALA A 395 24.77 -6.91 -2.34
N GLN A 396 25.80 -7.29 -3.08
CA GLN A 396 26.97 -7.97 -2.52
C GLN A 396 27.76 -7.08 -1.56
N MET A 397 27.86 -5.78 -1.83
CA MET A 397 28.47 -4.84 -0.89
C MET A 397 27.68 -4.74 0.41
N MET A 398 26.35 -4.65 0.34
CA MET A 398 25.49 -4.62 1.54
C MET A 398 25.60 -5.91 2.35
N ASP A 399 25.60 -7.07 1.69
CA ASP A 399 25.74 -8.39 2.34
C ASP A 399 27.06 -8.55 3.10
N ARG A 400 28.08 -7.79 2.71
CA ARG A 400 29.41 -7.77 3.34
C ARG A 400 29.57 -6.67 4.38
N GLY A 401 28.52 -5.89 4.67
CA GLY A 401 28.60 -4.75 5.58
C GLY A 401 29.39 -3.57 5.01
N LEU A 402 29.62 -3.53 3.69
CA LEU A 402 30.31 -2.43 3.00
C LEU A 402 29.37 -1.29 2.61
N GLY A 403 28.14 -1.27 3.16
CA GLY A 403 27.15 -0.24 2.90
C GLY A 403 27.69 1.17 3.09
N GLY A 404 28.40 1.44 4.20
CA GLY A 404 29.00 2.76 4.47
C GLY A 404 30.00 3.21 3.40
N LYS A 405 30.75 2.26 2.80
CA LYS A 405 31.74 2.53 1.76
C LYS A 405 31.11 3.00 0.45
N ILE A 406 29.88 2.60 0.14
CA ILE A 406 29.14 3.12 -1.02
C ILE A 406 28.97 4.64 -0.88
N GLY A 407 28.81 5.14 0.35
CA GLY A 407 28.58 6.56 0.61
C GLY A 407 29.83 7.36 0.46
N GLU A 408 30.94 6.85 0.99
CA GLU A 408 32.26 7.45 0.77
C GLU A 408 32.60 7.52 -0.73
N VAL A 409 32.24 6.49 -1.51
CA VAL A 409 32.42 6.48 -2.96
C VAL A 409 31.55 7.54 -3.62
N LEU A 410 30.26 7.58 -3.29
CA LEU A 410 29.31 8.56 -3.83
C LEU A 410 29.73 9.98 -3.50
N ASP A 411 30.12 10.27 -2.26
CA ASP A 411 30.62 11.57 -1.84
C ASP A 411 31.87 11.95 -2.62
N SER A 412 32.77 11.00 -2.90
CA SER A 412 33.98 11.30 -3.66
C SER A 412 33.70 11.59 -5.14
N VAL A 413 32.78 10.88 -5.81
CA VAL A 413 32.47 11.14 -7.23
C VAL A 413 31.52 12.31 -7.45
N THR A 414 30.73 12.66 -6.42
CA THR A 414 29.82 13.81 -6.45
C THR A 414 30.44 15.08 -5.86
N ASP A 415 31.71 15.08 -5.45
CA ASP A 415 32.33 16.19 -4.71
C ASP A 415 31.46 16.63 -3.52
N ARG A 416 31.14 15.66 -2.66
CA ARG A 416 30.27 15.79 -1.48
C ARG A 416 28.91 16.39 -1.83
N GLY A 417 28.32 15.92 -2.93
CA GLY A 417 27.02 16.37 -3.42
C GLY A 417 27.03 17.66 -4.24
N LYS A 418 28.18 18.29 -4.53
CA LYS A 418 28.27 19.47 -5.41
C LYS A 418 28.03 19.13 -6.89
N ARG A 419 28.31 17.89 -7.29
CA ARG A 419 28.03 17.34 -8.63
C ARG A 419 26.86 16.36 -8.52
N TYR A 420 25.80 16.64 -9.27
CA TYR A 420 24.61 15.79 -9.31
C TYR A 420 24.77 14.57 -10.21
N SER A 421 25.74 14.58 -11.12
CA SER A 421 26.03 13.49 -12.06
C SER A 421 27.50 13.08 -12.04
N PHE A 422 27.75 11.78 -12.18
CA PHE A 422 29.08 11.23 -12.38
C PHE A 422 29.04 10.06 -13.35
N LYS A 423 30.19 9.77 -13.97
CA LYS A 423 30.31 8.61 -14.85
C LYS A 423 30.47 7.36 -14.02
N MET A 424 29.86 6.27 -14.44
CA MET A 424 29.99 5.00 -13.72
C MET A 424 31.42 4.47 -13.67
N SER A 425 32.25 4.81 -14.67
CA SER A 425 33.69 4.55 -14.62
C SER A 425 34.36 5.28 -13.45
N GLU A 426 34.01 6.55 -13.19
CA GLU A 426 34.52 7.33 -12.05
C GLU A 426 34.12 6.68 -10.71
N PHE A 427 32.89 6.19 -10.62
CA PHE A 427 32.42 5.43 -9.43
C PHE A 427 33.17 4.14 -9.23
N THR A 428 33.39 3.39 -10.31
CA THR A 428 34.11 2.13 -10.25
C THR A 428 35.57 2.37 -9.84
N ASP A 429 36.21 3.42 -10.37
CA ASP A 429 37.58 3.79 -10.03
C ASP A 429 37.72 4.19 -8.55
N VAL A 430 36.78 4.99 -8.04
CA VAL A 430 36.74 5.39 -6.63
C VAL A 430 36.39 4.21 -5.73
N LEU A 431 35.44 3.37 -6.12
CA LEU A 431 35.08 2.14 -5.43
C LEU A 431 36.30 1.22 -5.28
N VAL A 432 37.11 1.08 -6.33
CA VAL A 432 38.33 0.27 -6.31
C VAL A 432 39.36 0.80 -5.31
N ARG A 433 39.42 2.12 -5.11
CA ARG A 433 40.33 2.75 -4.13
C ARG A 433 39.83 2.60 -2.69
N ILE A 434 38.52 2.72 -2.49
CA ILE A 434 37.88 2.77 -1.17
C ILE A 434 37.62 1.36 -0.61
N VAL A 435 37.34 0.38 -1.47
CA VAL A 435 36.99 -0.98 -1.08
C VAL A 435 38.15 -1.94 -1.36
N GLN A 436 38.77 -2.46 -0.31
CA GLN A 436 39.88 -3.43 -0.41
C GLN A 436 39.40 -4.89 -0.56
N ASP A 437 38.09 -5.13 -0.66
CA ASP A 437 37.52 -6.48 -0.82
C ASP A 437 37.71 -7.01 -2.24
N THR A 438 38.58 -8.01 -2.40
CA THR A 438 38.94 -8.57 -3.71
C THR A 438 37.79 -9.21 -4.49
N GLN A 439 36.72 -9.68 -3.84
CA GLN A 439 35.55 -10.23 -4.53
C GLN A 439 34.63 -9.13 -5.05
N ILE A 440 34.45 -8.05 -4.28
CA ILE A 440 33.77 -6.83 -4.77
C ILE A 440 34.56 -6.21 -5.92
N LEU A 441 35.88 -6.15 -5.81
CA LEU A 441 36.75 -5.65 -6.89
C LEU A 441 36.65 -6.50 -8.16
N ARG A 442 36.53 -7.83 -8.04
CA ARG A 442 36.29 -8.72 -9.20
C ARG A 442 34.94 -8.43 -9.85
N LEU A 443 33.89 -8.18 -9.07
CA LEU A 443 32.57 -7.84 -9.59
C LEU A 443 32.53 -6.45 -10.23
N ALA A 444 33.20 -5.47 -9.62
CA ALA A 444 33.33 -4.11 -10.15
C ALA A 444 34.10 -4.10 -11.48
N ARG A 445 35.00 -5.07 -11.70
CA ARG A 445 35.76 -5.26 -12.95
C ARG A 445 35.01 -6.07 -14.03
N LEU A 446 33.89 -6.72 -13.69
CA LEU A 446 33.05 -7.31 -14.73
C LEU A 446 32.54 -6.18 -15.63
N PRO A 447 32.39 -6.41 -16.95
CA PRO A 447 31.79 -5.42 -17.84
C PRO A 447 30.37 -5.14 -17.34
N LEU A 448 30.24 -4.03 -16.62
CA LEU A 448 28.98 -3.62 -16.03
C LEU A 448 28.05 -3.34 -17.22
N ARG A 449 26.95 -4.09 -17.30
CA ARG A 449 26.00 -3.93 -18.39
C ARG A 449 25.35 -2.57 -18.18
N PRO A 450 25.46 -1.64 -19.16
CA PRO A 450 24.85 -0.33 -19.04
C PRO A 450 23.36 -0.50 -18.77
N SER A 451 22.80 0.44 -18.00
CA SER A 451 21.37 0.52 -17.75
C SER A 451 20.64 0.42 -19.10
N PRO A 452 19.46 -0.23 -19.16
CA PRO A 452 18.63 -0.23 -20.35
C PRO A 452 18.57 1.13 -21.05
N TYR A 453 18.43 2.20 -20.26
CA TYR A 453 18.27 3.59 -20.73
C TYR A 453 19.55 4.28 -21.21
N GLU A 454 20.71 3.69 -20.98
CA GLU A 454 21.98 4.15 -21.56
C GLU A 454 22.19 3.58 -22.97
N ARG A 455 21.41 2.57 -23.37
CA ARG A 455 21.44 2.05 -24.73
C ARG A 455 20.71 3.01 -25.66
N LYS A 456 21.43 3.46 -26.69
CA LYS A 456 20.81 4.09 -27.84
C LYS A 456 20.00 3.01 -28.59
N PRO A 457 18.76 3.32 -29.03
CA PRO A 457 18.02 2.41 -29.90
C PRO A 457 18.86 2.05 -31.12
N ALA A 458 18.86 0.77 -31.51
CA ALA A 458 19.59 0.35 -32.70
C ALA A 458 18.99 0.95 -34.00
N PHE A 459 17.72 1.40 -33.94
CA PHE A 459 17.00 1.98 -35.07
C PHE A 459 16.13 3.16 -34.61
N ASP A 460 16.06 4.19 -35.45
CA ASP A 460 15.14 5.30 -35.26
C ASP A 460 13.78 4.95 -35.87
N LEU A 461 12.77 4.75 -35.02
CA LEU A 461 11.38 4.56 -35.45
C LEU A 461 10.66 5.90 -35.68
N GLY A 462 11.42 7.01 -35.71
CA GLY A 462 10.98 8.39 -35.86
C GLY A 462 10.31 8.93 -34.61
N LEU A 463 10.69 8.45 -33.43
CA LEU A 463 10.25 8.99 -32.15
C LEU A 463 11.40 9.80 -31.54
N GLU A 464 11.16 11.09 -31.32
CA GLU A 464 12.10 11.93 -30.58
C GLU A 464 12.03 11.61 -29.08
N ASN A 465 13.19 11.67 -28.40
CA ASN A 465 13.29 11.60 -26.94
C ASN A 465 12.63 10.34 -26.34
N ILE A 466 12.87 9.19 -26.97
CA ILE A 466 12.29 7.92 -26.53
C ILE A 466 12.67 7.57 -25.09
N LYS A 467 13.89 7.90 -24.67
CA LYS A 467 14.35 7.69 -23.29
C LYS A 467 13.46 8.49 -22.34
N GLU A 468 13.34 9.79 -22.56
CA GLU A 468 12.53 10.71 -21.75
C GLU A 468 11.06 10.28 -21.73
N MET A 469 10.54 9.79 -22.86
CA MET A 469 9.19 9.23 -22.94
C MET A 469 9.00 8.04 -22.00
N PHE A 470 9.96 7.11 -21.92
CA PHE A 470 9.88 5.99 -20.97
C PHE A 470 10.14 6.44 -19.53
N LEU A 471 10.91 7.50 -19.30
CA LEU A 471 11.09 8.05 -17.95
C LEU A 471 9.84 8.78 -17.44
N SER A 472 8.98 9.29 -18.32
CA SER A 472 7.72 9.94 -17.94
C SER A 472 6.72 8.98 -17.29
N GLU A 473 5.84 9.48 -16.42
CA GLU A 473 4.87 8.64 -15.72
C GLU A 473 3.96 7.86 -16.66
N LYS A 474 3.51 8.50 -17.74
CA LYS A 474 2.73 7.88 -18.81
C LYS A 474 3.57 7.88 -20.07
N VAL A 475 3.99 6.70 -20.51
CA VAL A 475 4.75 6.53 -21.77
C VAL A 475 3.86 6.95 -22.94
N ALA A 476 3.94 8.23 -23.32
CA ALA A 476 3.04 8.86 -24.28
C ALA A 476 3.83 9.50 -25.43
N VAL A 477 3.35 9.28 -26.66
CA VAL A 477 4.02 9.77 -27.87
C VAL A 477 3.93 11.29 -27.95
N ALA A 478 5.03 11.98 -27.63
CA ALA A 478 5.09 13.44 -27.66
C ALA A 478 5.24 13.99 -29.09
N ARG A 479 6.14 13.36 -29.88
CA ARG A 479 6.45 13.72 -31.28
C ARG A 479 6.74 12.46 -32.07
N ILE A 480 6.35 12.48 -33.34
CA ILE A 480 6.57 11.39 -34.28
C ILE A 480 6.82 11.96 -35.68
N GLY A 481 7.85 11.48 -36.37
CA GLY A 481 8.17 11.89 -37.73
C GLY A 481 7.11 11.39 -38.72
N GLY A 482 6.55 12.28 -39.54
CA GLY A 482 5.46 11.94 -40.46
C GLY A 482 5.80 10.91 -41.56
N LYS A 483 7.09 10.62 -41.77
CA LYS A 483 7.58 9.59 -42.70
C LYS A 483 8.13 8.34 -41.99
N SER A 484 7.96 8.23 -40.67
CA SER A 484 8.57 7.13 -39.92
C SER A 484 7.80 5.82 -40.04
N ALA A 485 8.49 4.70 -39.82
CA ALA A 485 7.86 3.38 -39.76
C ALA A 485 6.76 3.31 -38.69
N ALA A 486 6.96 3.96 -37.53
CA ALA A 486 5.95 4.03 -36.49
C ALA A 486 4.70 4.84 -36.93
N PHE A 487 4.89 5.94 -37.66
CA PHE A 487 3.78 6.72 -38.19
C PHE A 487 3.00 5.94 -39.25
N ALA A 488 3.71 5.26 -40.16
CA ALA A 488 3.11 4.38 -41.17
C ALA A 488 2.32 3.22 -40.54
N ALA A 489 2.82 2.65 -39.45
CA ALA A 489 2.15 1.61 -38.66
C ALA A 489 0.96 2.13 -37.82
N GLY A 490 0.64 3.42 -37.90
CA GLY A 490 -0.56 3.99 -37.29
C GLY A 490 -0.34 4.65 -35.93
N LEU A 491 0.89 4.75 -35.42
CA LEU A 491 1.20 5.48 -34.18
C LEU A 491 1.01 6.99 -34.40
N ARG A 492 0.47 7.70 -33.41
CA ARG A 492 0.14 9.14 -33.48
C ARG A 492 0.57 9.85 -32.21
N LYS A 493 0.76 11.18 -32.31
CA LYS A 493 0.96 12.06 -31.15
C LYS A 493 -0.21 11.92 -30.16
N GLY A 494 0.12 11.79 -28.87
CA GLY A 494 -0.84 11.63 -27.78
C GLY A 494 -1.24 10.19 -27.49
N ASP A 495 -0.80 9.22 -28.29
CA ASP A 495 -1.01 7.80 -27.97
C ASP A 495 -0.26 7.43 -26.69
N ARG A 496 -0.95 6.74 -25.77
CA ARG A 496 -0.32 6.15 -24.59
C ARG A 496 0.12 4.72 -24.90
N ILE A 497 1.41 4.43 -24.85
CA ILE A 497 1.96 3.08 -25.00
C ILE A 497 1.71 2.32 -23.71
N VAL A 498 0.88 1.28 -23.77
CA VAL A 498 0.49 0.41 -22.65
C VAL A 498 1.41 -0.80 -22.53
N SER A 499 1.89 -1.35 -23.65
CA SER A 499 2.90 -2.41 -23.64
C SER A 499 3.75 -2.43 -24.90
N VAL A 500 4.94 -3.01 -24.77
CA VAL A 500 5.92 -3.24 -25.86
C VAL A 500 6.29 -4.72 -25.84
N ASP A 501 6.01 -5.44 -26.92
CA ASP A 501 6.19 -6.90 -27.05
C ASP A 501 5.64 -7.70 -25.86
N GLY A 502 4.49 -7.26 -25.33
CA GLY A 502 3.84 -7.92 -24.19
C GLY A 502 4.36 -7.48 -22.82
N PHE A 503 5.44 -6.68 -22.75
CA PHE A 503 5.91 -6.08 -21.49
C PHE A 503 5.11 -4.80 -21.20
N PRO A 504 4.31 -4.76 -20.13
CA PRO A 504 3.49 -3.59 -19.80
C PRO A 504 4.35 -2.42 -19.30
N THR A 505 4.08 -1.21 -19.77
CA THR A 505 4.92 -0.01 -19.50
C THR A 505 4.69 0.61 -18.12
N ASP A 506 3.60 0.25 -17.44
CA ASP A 506 3.27 0.70 -16.07
C ASP A 506 3.96 -0.12 -14.98
N ARG A 507 4.26 -1.40 -15.27
CA ARG A 507 4.86 -2.35 -14.31
C ARG A 507 6.18 -2.95 -14.76
N ASN A 508 6.54 -2.87 -16.04
CA ASN A 508 7.74 -3.52 -16.56
C ASN A 508 8.42 -2.66 -17.62
N ARG A 509 8.65 -1.42 -17.24
CA ARG A 509 9.09 -0.34 -18.12
C ARG A 509 10.50 -0.54 -18.66
N SER A 510 11.42 -1.04 -17.83
CA SER A 510 12.80 -1.34 -18.24
C SER A 510 12.83 -2.42 -19.32
N ARG A 511 12.08 -3.52 -19.14
CA ARG A 511 11.97 -4.58 -20.16
C ARG A 511 11.22 -4.11 -21.40
N ALA A 512 10.18 -3.29 -21.25
CA ALA A 512 9.51 -2.67 -22.39
C ALA A 512 10.46 -1.77 -23.21
N TYR A 513 11.32 -1.00 -22.54
CA TYR A 513 12.36 -0.19 -23.19
C TYR A 513 13.46 -1.05 -23.83
N LEU A 514 13.88 -2.14 -23.18
CA LEU A 514 14.82 -3.10 -23.77
C LEU A 514 14.24 -3.79 -25.00
N ALA A 515 13.00 -4.25 -24.91
CA ALA A 515 12.30 -4.88 -26.04
C ALA A 515 12.25 -3.94 -27.24
N TRP A 516 12.12 -2.64 -27.00
CA TRP A 516 12.23 -1.62 -28.04
C TRP A 516 13.66 -1.49 -28.58
N THR A 517 14.64 -1.23 -27.73
CA THR A 517 16.01 -0.88 -28.13
C THR A 517 16.82 -2.05 -28.71
N LEU A 518 16.45 -3.28 -28.36
CA LEU A 518 17.10 -4.51 -28.83
C LEU A 518 16.61 -5.02 -30.18
N LYS A 519 15.57 -4.41 -30.77
CA LYS A 519 15.10 -4.84 -32.08
C LYS A 519 16.17 -4.67 -33.14
N LYS A 520 16.25 -5.66 -34.02
CA LYS A 520 17.13 -5.68 -35.19
C LYS A 520 16.34 -5.36 -36.46
N LYS A 521 17.03 -4.82 -37.46
CA LYS A 521 16.51 -4.63 -38.82
C LYS A 521 15.84 -5.91 -39.32
N GLY A 522 14.66 -5.78 -39.92
CA GLY A 522 13.83 -6.89 -40.40
C GLY A 522 12.93 -7.54 -39.35
N GLN A 523 13.04 -7.18 -38.06
CA GLN A 523 12.11 -7.62 -37.03
C GLN A 523 10.90 -6.69 -36.94
N THR A 524 9.88 -7.13 -36.20
CA THR A 524 8.72 -6.29 -35.87
C THR A 524 8.66 -5.98 -34.38
N LEU A 525 8.21 -4.77 -34.05
CA LEU A 525 7.92 -4.32 -32.70
C LEU A 525 6.41 -4.26 -32.50
N LYS A 526 5.87 -5.03 -31.54
CA LYS A 526 4.44 -5.05 -31.24
C LYS A 526 4.14 -4.07 -30.12
N LEU A 527 3.33 -3.06 -30.37
CA LEU A 527 2.88 -2.10 -29.36
C LEU A 527 1.40 -2.31 -29.05
N VAL A 528 1.03 -2.25 -27.77
CA VAL A 528 -0.36 -2.00 -27.39
C VAL A 528 -0.43 -0.55 -26.96
N ILE A 529 -1.29 0.23 -27.62
CA ILE A 529 -1.53 1.63 -27.29
C ILE A 529 -2.95 1.83 -26.79
N ASP A 530 -3.17 2.91 -26.05
CA ASP A 530 -4.46 3.45 -25.67
C ASP A 530 -4.60 4.84 -26.32
N ARG A 531 -5.58 4.95 -27.23
CA ARG A 531 -5.94 6.20 -27.90
C ARG A 531 -7.35 6.57 -27.50
N LYS A 532 -7.48 7.61 -26.68
CA LYS A 532 -8.78 8.12 -26.19
C LYS A 532 -9.64 7.03 -25.51
N GLY A 533 -9.02 6.17 -24.72
CA GLY A 533 -9.69 5.08 -23.99
C GLY A 533 -9.83 3.78 -24.79
N VAL A 534 -9.50 3.78 -26.08
CA VAL A 534 -9.60 2.59 -26.95
C VAL A 534 -8.22 1.97 -27.12
N ARG A 535 -8.09 0.70 -26.68
CA ARG A 535 -6.87 -0.08 -26.86
C ARG A 535 -6.72 -0.57 -28.29
N ARG A 536 -5.52 -0.43 -28.86
CA ARG A 536 -5.17 -0.90 -30.21
C ARG A 536 -3.81 -1.58 -30.18
N THR A 537 -3.65 -2.61 -31.00
CA THR A 537 -2.36 -3.26 -31.21
C THR A 537 -1.76 -2.78 -32.53
N LEU A 538 -0.54 -2.27 -32.51
CA LEU A 538 0.23 -1.87 -33.68
C LEU A 538 1.41 -2.83 -33.85
N VAL A 539 1.76 -3.13 -35.09
CA VAL A 539 2.96 -3.92 -35.42
C VAL A 539 3.83 -3.05 -36.32
N ILE A 540 4.99 -2.65 -35.81
CA ILE A 540 5.89 -1.70 -36.46
C ILE A 540 7.07 -2.48 -37.05
N PRO A 541 7.28 -2.48 -38.37
CA PRO A 541 8.48 -3.07 -38.96
C PRO A 541 9.70 -2.21 -38.60
N VAL A 542 10.80 -2.86 -38.24
CA VAL A 542 12.08 -2.21 -37.92
C VAL A 542 12.93 -2.23 -39.19
N GLY A 543 12.94 -1.09 -39.89
CA GLY A 543 13.48 -0.91 -41.25
C GLY A 543 15.00 -0.72 -41.34
#